data_AF-A0A0D2Y4W6-F1
#
_entry.id   AF-A0A0D2Y4W6-F1
#
_cell.length_a   1.000
_cell.length_b   1.000
_cell.length_c   1.000
_cell.angle_alpha   90.00
_cell.angle_beta   90.00
_cell.angle_gamma   90.00
#
_symmetry.space_group_name_H-M   'P 1'
#
loop_
_entity.id
_entity.type
_entity.pdbx_description
1 polymer ?
#
loop_
_entity_poly.entity_id
_entity_poly.type
_entity_poly.pdbx_seq_one_letter_code
_entity_poly.pdbx_strand_id
1 'polypeptide(L)' 'MVKPQKIVVVGAGPVGSLAALYAAQRGHEVEVYELRPGK' A
#
# COMPACT_ATOMS: atom_id res chain seq x y z
N MET A 1 17.33 -3.48 11.36
CA MET A 1 16.37 -4.19 10.49
C MET A 1 14.98 -3.83 10.96
N VAL A 2 14.13 -3.26 10.10
CA VAL A 2 12.74 -2.93 10.48
C VAL A 2 11.96 -4.24 10.61
N LYS A 3 11.24 -4.45 11.72
CA LYS A 3 10.38 -5.63 11.88
C LYS A 3 9.25 -5.55 10.84
N PRO A 4 9.01 -6.59 10.03
CA PRO A 4 7.87 -6.63 9.13
C PRO A 4 6.56 -6.33 9.87
N GLN A 5 5.69 -5.56 9.23
CA GLN A 5 4.37 -5.18 9.73
C GLN A 5 3.35 -5.38 8.61
N LYS A 6 2.09 -5.58 9.00
CA LYS A 6 0.95 -5.57 8.08
C LYS A 6 0.46 -4.13 7.92
N ILE A 7 0.46 -3.62 6.68
CA ILE A 7 0.13 -2.24 6.34
C ILE A 7 -1.02 -2.22 5.35
N VAL A 8 -1.98 -1.34 5.58
CA VAL A 8 -3.08 -1.06 4.65
C VAL A 8 -2.87 0.34 4.06
N VAL A 9 -2.89 0.43 2.74
CA VAL A 9 -2.87 1.70 1.99
C VAL A 9 -4.25 1.91 1.37
N VAL A 10 -4.89 3.05 1.69
CA VAL A 10 -6.19 3.44 1.11
C VAL A 10 -5.94 4.49 0.03
N GLY A 11 -6.37 4.19 -1.19
CA GLY A 11 -6.10 4.94 -2.42
C GLY A 11 -4.96 4.34 -3.24
N ALA A 12 -5.26 3.90 -4.46
CA ALA A 12 -4.33 3.41 -5.49
C ALA A 12 -4.00 4.49 -6.54
N GLY A 13 -4.19 5.78 -6.22
CA GLY A 13 -3.60 6.88 -7.00
C GLY A 13 -2.06 6.85 -6.97
N PRO A 14 -1.38 7.77 -7.68
CA PRO A 14 0.08 7.76 -7.81
C PRO A 14 0.84 7.74 -6.48
N VAL A 15 0.38 8.53 -5.50
CA VAL A 15 1.01 8.63 -4.18
C VAL A 15 0.82 7.34 -3.37
N GLY A 16 -0.41 6.81 -3.33
CA GLY A 16 -0.71 5.59 -2.59
C GLY A 16 -0.02 4.36 -3.18
N SER A 17 0.03 4.27 -4.52
CA SER A 17 0.79 3.23 -5.22
C SER A 17 2.29 3.28 -4.89
N LEU A 18 2.89 4.48 -4.90
CA LEU A 18 4.30 4.64 -4.55
C LEU A 18 4.56 4.30 -3.07
N ALA A 19 3.67 4.71 -2.16
CA ALA A 19 3.77 4.38 -0.74
C ALA A 19 3.70 2.86 -0.50
N ALA A 20 2.79 2.16 -1.19
CA ALA A 20 2.66 0.71 -1.11
C ALA A 20 3.92 -0.01 -1.61
N LEU A 21 4.47 0.42 -2.75
CA LEU A 21 5.72 -0.12 -3.30
C LEU A 21 6.89 0.07 -2.33
N TYR A 22 7.03 1.26 -1.76
CA TYR A 22 8.09 1.56 -0.81
C TYR A 22 7.99 0.78 0.50
N ALA A 23 6.78 0.52 0.98
CA ALA A 23 6.56 -0.33 2.15
C ALA A 23 6.88 -1.80 1.84
N ALA A 24 6.42 -2.32 0.70
CA ALA A 24 6.72 -3.69 0.27
C ALA A 24 8.23 -3.92 0.06
N GLN A 25 8.95 -2.97 -0.55
CA GLN A 25 10.41 -3.02 -0.73
C GLN A 25 11.18 -3.06 0.60
N ARG A 26 10.60 -2.54 1.69
CA ARG A 26 11.19 -2.60 3.04
C ARG A 26 10.83 -3.89 3.79
N GLY A 27 10.10 -4.81 3.16
CA GLY A 27 9.75 -6.12 3.71
C GLY A 27 8.44 -6.13 4.51
N HIS A 28 7.57 -5.14 4.33
CA HIS A 28 6.23 -5.15 4.94
C HIS A 28 5.22 -5.95 4.09
N GLU A 29 4.22 -6.52 4.75
CA GLU A 29 3.05 -7.10 4.08
C GLU A 29 2.07 -5.95 3.81
N VAL A 30 1.77 -5.69 2.53
CA VAL A 30 1.02 -4.51 2.12
C VAL A 30 -0.24 -4.91 1.38
N GLU A 31 -1.38 -4.37 1.82
CA GLU A 31 -2.67 -4.45 1.13
C GLU A 31 -3.08 -3.06 0.65
N VAL A 32 -3.57 -2.95 -0.59
CA VAL A 32 -4.03 -1.69 -1.16
C VAL A 32 -5.53 -1.78 -1.43
N TYR A 33 -6.28 -0.79 -0.95
CA TYR A 33 -7.71 -0.65 -1.20
C TYR A 33 -7.97 0.62 -1.98
N GLU A 34 -8.65 0.51 -3.12
CA GLU A 34 -9.12 1.63 -3.92
C GLU A 34 -10.64 1.54 -4.06
N LEU A 35 -11.29 2.69 -4.05
CA LEU A 35 -12.70 2.78 -4.36
C LEU A 35 -12.87 2.47 -5.85
N ARG A 36 -13.57 1.37 -6.16
CA ARG A 36 -14.01 1.17 -7.53
C ARG A 36 -14.97 2.30 -7.91
N PRO A 37 -14.80 2.96 -9.06
CA PRO A 37 -15.79 3.92 -9.53
C PRO A 37 -17.15 3.23 -9.58
N GLY A 38 -18.18 3.94 -9.12
CA GLY A 38 -19.57 3.52 -9.27
C GLY A 38 -19.94 3.43 -10.76
N LYS A 39 -21.13 2.89 -11.04
CA LYS A 39 -21.69 2.95 -12.40
C LYS A 39 -21.74 4.38 -12.93
#